data_AF-A0A1R4KSS3-F1
#
_entry.id   AF-A0A1R4KSS3-F1
#
_cell.length_a   1.000
_cell.length_b   1.000
_cell.length_c   1.000
_cell.angle_alpha   90.00
_cell.angle_beta   90.00
_cell.angle_gamma   90.00
#
_symmetry.space_group_name_H-M   'P 1'
#
loop_
_entity.id
_entity.type
_entity.pdbx_description
1 polymer ?
#
loop_
_entity_poly.entity_id
_entity_poly.type
_entity_poly.pdbx_seq_one_letter_code
_entity_poly.pdbx_strand_id
1 'polypeptide(L)'
;MDAEPTPRSIDALNHRCEFEPTGASQFLGVIVWTDDPEVEPTVIVDRSPVALARTVAVTIHEMLEDSEAYTGATEFLQSNPPPQDWVLPEEVDAWMEVLREATPYPAYSFHRVPTTGGADGTNHTVVNRYLQHARQEREEALAPDPSPSTVAGRSAGRHLGR
;
A
#
# COMPACT_ATOMS: atom_id res chain seq x y z
N MET A 1 -16.79 23.70 53.85
CA MET A 1 -17.01 24.52 52.64
C MET A 1 -15.78 24.24 51.81
N ASP A 2 -15.81 23.17 51.04
CA ASP A 2 -14.60 22.67 50.36
C ASP A 2 -14.98 22.15 48.99
N ALA A 3 -14.13 22.52 48.04
CA ALA A 3 -14.46 22.82 46.65
C ALA A 3 -14.71 21.59 45.77
N GLU A 4 -15.64 21.76 44.82
CA GLU A 4 -15.78 20.91 43.63
C GLU A 4 -14.50 20.93 42.79
N PRO A 5 -14.01 19.77 42.31
CA PRO A 5 -13.06 19.75 41.21
C PRO A 5 -13.78 19.71 39.86
N THR A 6 -13.64 20.79 39.09
CA THR A 6 -14.01 20.91 37.67
C THR A 6 -13.19 19.93 36.80
N PRO A 7 -13.77 19.33 35.74
CA PRO A 7 -13.09 18.31 34.92
C PRO A 7 -11.98 18.92 34.05
N ARG A 8 -10.79 18.31 34.07
CA ARG A 8 -9.75 18.56 33.07
C ARG A 8 -10.02 17.70 31.84
N SER A 9 -10.45 18.32 30.75
CA SER A 9 -10.21 17.85 29.39
C SER A 9 -8.71 17.65 29.20
N ILE A 10 -8.30 16.41 28.93
CA ILE A 10 -7.05 16.13 28.23
C ILE A 10 -7.46 15.41 26.96
N ASP A 11 -7.72 16.22 25.93
CA ASP A 11 -7.53 15.82 24.55
C ASP A 11 -6.04 15.55 24.36
N ALA A 12 -5.69 14.33 23.93
CA ALA A 12 -4.61 14.06 22.97
C ALA A 12 -4.31 12.56 22.92
N LEU A 13 -4.82 11.93 21.86
CA LEU A 13 -4.05 11.01 21.03
C LEU A 13 -3.38 9.83 21.75
N ASN A 14 -4.19 8.91 22.26
CA ASN A 14 -3.82 7.50 22.31
C ASN A 14 -4.76 6.65 21.45
N HIS A 15 -5.19 7.19 20.31
CA HIS A 15 -5.47 6.36 19.13
C HIS A 15 -4.15 5.91 18.53
N ARG A 16 -3.42 5.08 19.27
CA ARG A 16 -2.57 4.09 18.65
C ARG A 16 -3.53 3.06 18.06
N CYS A 17 -4.16 3.43 16.94
CA CYS A 17 -4.61 2.44 15.97
C CYS A 17 -3.32 1.77 15.51
N GLU A 18 -2.92 0.72 16.23
CA GLU A 18 -2.14 -0.34 15.64
C GLU A 18 -3.04 -0.96 14.58
N PHE A 19 -3.09 -0.31 13.41
CA PHE A 19 -3.41 -0.99 12.18
C PHE A 19 -2.25 -1.97 11.98
N GLU A 20 -2.33 -3.13 12.63
CA GLU A 20 -1.68 -4.29 12.07
C GLU A 20 -2.46 -4.59 10.79
N PRO A 21 -1.89 -4.36 9.59
CA PRO A 21 -2.54 -4.86 8.41
C PRO A 21 -2.44 -6.37 8.50
N THR A 22 -3.51 -7.02 8.97
CA THR A 22 -3.76 -8.46 8.80
C THR A 22 -4.08 -8.74 7.33
N GLY A 23 -3.31 -8.14 6.42
CA GLY A 23 -3.41 -8.27 4.99
C GLY A 23 -2.24 -9.10 4.50
N ALA A 24 -2.50 -10.03 3.58
CA ALA A 24 -1.42 -10.66 2.82
C ALA A 24 -0.52 -9.55 2.26
N SER A 25 0.79 -9.70 2.43
CA SER A 25 1.79 -8.79 1.86
C SER A 25 2.53 -9.54 0.77
N GLN A 26 2.87 -8.83 -0.29
CA GLN A 26 3.77 -9.31 -1.32
C GLN A 26 5.10 -8.56 -1.21
N PHE A 27 6.17 -9.23 -1.61
CA PHE A 27 7.48 -8.63 -1.75
C PHE A 27 7.77 -8.48 -3.23
N LEU A 28 8.35 -7.35 -3.59
CA LEU A 28 8.66 -6.94 -4.95
C LEU A 28 10.16 -6.74 -5.07
N GLY A 29 10.78 -7.37 -6.05
CA GLY A 29 12.16 -7.15 -6.46
C GLY A 29 12.15 -6.41 -7.79
N VAL A 30 12.92 -5.34 -7.90
CA VAL A 30 13.07 -4.56 -9.14
C VAL A 30 14.52 -4.57 -9.54
N ILE A 31 14.82 -4.94 -10.79
CA ILE A 31 16.14 -4.94 -11.40
C ILE A 31 16.14 -3.91 -12.54
N VAL A 32 17.01 -2.92 -12.43
CA VAL A 32 17.26 -1.90 -13.45
C VAL A 32 18.57 -2.26 -14.15
N TRP A 33 18.48 -2.61 -15.42
CA TRP A 33 19.61 -3.12 -16.19
C TRP A 33 20.54 -2.03 -16.72
N THR A 34 20.04 -0.81 -16.95
CA THR A 34 20.79 0.31 -17.52
C THR A 34 20.14 1.62 -17.12
N ASP A 35 20.81 2.75 -17.35
CA ASP A 35 20.24 4.09 -17.19
C ASP A 35 19.33 4.52 -18.36
N ASP A 36 19.27 3.73 -19.44
CA ASP A 36 18.38 3.98 -20.57
C ASP A 36 16.90 3.84 -20.17
N PRO A 37 16.09 4.93 -20.24
CA PRO A 37 14.67 4.88 -19.89
C PRO A 37 13.81 4.06 -20.86
N GLU A 38 14.30 3.72 -22.06
CA GLU A 38 13.59 2.86 -23.01
C GLU A 38 13.71 1.37 -22.65
N VAL A 39 14.66 1.00 -21.79
CA VAL A 39 14.84 -0.38 -21.32
C VAL A 39 13.99 -0.60 -20.06
N GLU A 40 12.97 -1.47 -20.19
CA GLU A 40 12.08 -1.77 -19.07
C GLU A 40 12.82 -2.52 -17.94
N PRO A 41 12.58 -2.14 -16.67
CA PRO A 41 13.12 -2.88 -15.53
C PRO A 41 12.44 -4.24 -15.38
N THR A 42 13.18 -5.24 -14.92
CA THR A 42 12.60 -6.54 -14.57
C THR A 42 12.00 -6.46 -13.17
N VAL A 43 10.74 -6.88 -13.05
CA VAL A 43 9.98 -6.85 -11.81
C VAL A 43 9.57 -8.27 -11.42
N ILE A 44 9.94 -8.68 -10.21
CA ILE A 44 9.71 -10.02 -9.66
C ILE A 44 8.87 -9.90 -8.39
N VAL A 45 7.86 -10.76 -8.23
CA VAL A 45 6.99 -10.74 -7.07
C VAL A 45 7.01 -12.11 -6.39
N ASP A 46 7.22 -12.12 -5.07
CA ASP A 46 7.09 -13.33 -4.26
C ASP A 46 6.40 -13.03 -2.92
N ARG A 47 5.93 -14.07 -2.23
CA ARG A 47 5.37 -13.99 -0.87
C ARG A 47 6.44 -14.16 0.20
N SER A 48 7.58 -14.76 -0.16
CA SER A 48 8.73 -14.97 0.70
C SER A 48 9.84 -13.99 0.30
N PRO A 49 10.32 -13.14 1.22
CA PRO A 49 11.41 -12.21 0.90
C PRO A 49 12.72 -12.95 0.60
N VAL A 50 12.94 -14.12 1.21
CA VAL A 50 14.12 -14.96 0.97
C VAL A 50 14.07 -15.59 -0.43
N ALA A 51 12.91 -16.12 -0.82
CA ALA A 51 12.74 -16.68 -2.17
C ALA A 51 12.87 -15.58 -3.24
N LEU A 52 12.34 -14.39 -2.96
CA LEU A 52 12.48 -13.23 -3.83
C LEU A 52 13.94 -12.84 -4.03
N ALA A 53 14.70 -12.67 -2.95
CA ALA A 53 16.11 -12.30 -3.01
C ALA A 53 16.91 -13.29 -3.87
N ARG A 54 16.70 -14.60 -3.64
CA ARG A 54 17.34 -15.64 -4.46
C ARG A 54 16.92 -15.56 -5.93
N THR A 55 15.64 -15.37 -6.20
CA THR A 55 15.13 -15.26 -7.58
C THR A 55 15.73 -14.06 -8.29
N VAL A 56 15.79 -12.90 -7.63
CA VAL A 56 16.44 -11.69 -8.16
C VAL A 56 17.91 -11.95 -8.47
N ALA A 57 18.66 -12.54 -7.53
CA ALA A 57 20.09 -12.83 -7.73
C ALA A 57 20.33 -13.83 -8.87
N VAL A 58 19.51 -14.88 -8.97
CA VAL A 58 19.56 -15.85 -10.09
C VAL A 58 19.30 -15.16 -11.41
N THR A 59 18.22 -14.37 -11.51
CA THR A 59 17.88 -13.65 -12.75
C THR A 59 19.00 -12.71 -13.17
N ILE A 60 19.65 -12.02 -12.22
CA ILE A 60 20.81 -11.19 -12.52
C ILE A 60 21.96 -12.05 -13.04
N HIS A 61 22.31 -13.13 -12.34
CA HIS A 61 23.40 -14.00 -12.76
C HIS A 61 23.21 -14.53 -14.18
N GLU A 62 22.03 -15.07 -14.51
CA GLU A 62 21.71 -15.59 -15.84
C GLU A 62 21.87 -14.51 -16.91
N MET A 63 21.34 -13.31 -16.67
CA MET A 63 21.44 -12.21 -17.62
C MET A 63 22.88 -11.67 -17.78
N LEU A 64 23.69 -11.71 -16.73
CA LEU A 64 25.11 -11.37 -16.80
C LEU A 64 25.92 -12.45 -17.55
N GLU A 65 25.54 -13.72 -17.45
CA GLU A 65 26.16 -14.82 -18.17
C GLU A 65 25.85 -14.75 -19.68
N ASP A 66 24.62 -14.37 -20.02
CA ASP A 66 24.15 -14.25 -21.41
C ASP A 66 24.60 -12.97 -22.12
N SER A 67 25.16 -11.99 -21.40
CA SER A 67 25.47 -10.65 -21.95
C SER A 67 26.79 -10.06 -21.45
N GLU A 68 27.75 -9.87 -22.37
CA GLU A 68 28.99 -9.14 -22.12
C GLU A 68 28.80 -7.61 -22.09
N ALA A 69 27.56 -7.10 -22.18
CA ALA A 69 27.29 -5.67 -22.24
C ALA A 69 27.64 -4.91 -20.95
N TYR A 70 27.86 -5.63 -19.85
CA TYR A 70 28.10 -5.08 -18.53
C TYR A 70 29.59 -5.08 -18.19
N THR A 71 30.17 -3.89 -18.04
CA THR A 71 31.58 -3.72 -17.66
C THR A 71 31.90 -4.49 -16.38
N GLY A 72 32.88 -5.41 -16.44
CA GLY A 72 33.33 -6.20 -15.30
C GLY A 72 32.47 -7.41 -14.93
N ALA A 73 31.38 -7.69 -15.66
CA ALA A 73 30.50 -8.83 -15.36
C ALA A 73 31.21 -10.17 -15.45
N THR A 74 32.03 -10.40 -16.48
CA THR A 74 32.79 -11.65 -16.63
C THR A 74 33.75 -11.87 -15.45
N GLU A 75 34.49 -10.85 -15.05
CA GLU A 75 35.44 -10.92 -13.93
C GLU A 75 34.70 -11.15 -12.60
N PHE A 76 33.56 -10.49 -12.43
CA PHE A 76 32.68 -10.66 -11.27
C PHE A 76 32.14 -12.10 -11.18
N LEU A 77 31.59 -12.65 -12.27
CA LEU A 77 31.06 -14.02 -12.31
C LEU A 77 32.14 -15.09 -12.08
N GLN A 78 33.37 -14.84 -12.54
CA GLN A 78 34.50 -15.76 -12.29
C GLN A 78 35.00 -15.72 -10.84
N SER A 79 34.83 -14.59 -10.16
CA SER A 79 35.36 -14.37 -8.81
C SER A 79 34.37 -14.69 -7.70
N ASN A 80 33.08 -14.85 -8.03
CA ASN A 80 32.00 -15.04 -7.08
C ASN A 80 31.26 -16.37 -7.32
N PRO A 81 30.73 -17.02 -6.26
CA PRO A 81 30.09 -18.31 -6.40
C PRO A 81 28.80 -18.21 -7.25
N PRO A 82 28.54 -19.16 -8.15
CA PRO A 82 27.33 -19.20 -8.96
C PRO A 82 26.12 -19.71 -8.15
N PRO A 83 24.88 -19.56 -8.66
CA PRO A 83 23.66 -19.87 -7.94
C PRO A 83 23.52 -21.28 -7.37
N GLN A 84 24.14 -22.29 -8.02
CA GLN A 84 24.14 -23.67 -7.56
C GLN A 84 24.92 -23.89 -6.25
N ASP A 85 25.85 -22.99 -5.94
CA ASP A 85 26.73 -23.10 -4.77
C ASP A 85 26.18 -22.35 -3.55
N TRP A 86 25.13 -21.53 -3.71
CA TRP A 86 24.48 -20.83 -2.59
C TRP A 86 23.58 -21.79 -1.81
N VAL A 87 24.00 -22.16 -0.60
CA VAL A 87 23.27 -23.00 0.35
C VAL A 87 22.45 -22.16 1.32
N LEU A 88 23.01 -21.05 1.80
CA LEU A 88 22.42 -20.19 2.81
C LEU A 88 21.87 -18.89 2.20
N PRO A 89 20.81 -18.29 2.78
CA PRO A 89 20.32 -16.98 2.37
C PRO A 89 21.39 -15.88 2.41
N GLU A 90 22.27 -15.92 3.41
CA GLU A 90 23.31 -14.92 3.62
C GLU A 90 24.36 -14.92 2.49
N GLU A 91 24.54 -16.05 1.79
CA GLU A 91 25.44 -16.13 0.64
C GLU A 91 24.87 -15.38 -0.57
N VAL A 92 23.54 -15.40 -0.72
CA VAL A 92 22.84 -14.60 -1.74
C VAL A 92 22.98 -13.11 -1.42
N ASP A 93 22.76 -12.74 -0.17
CA ASP A 93 22.90 -11.34 0.28
C ASP A 93 24.34 -10.86 0.06
N ALA A 94 25.34 -11.63 0.48
CA ALA A 94 26.75 -11.30 0.27
C ALA A 94 27.09 -11.15 -1.22
N TRP A 95 26.63 -12.06 -2.08
CA TRP A 95 26.85 -11.98 -3.52
C TRP A 95 26.24 -10.71 -4.12
N MET A 96 25.01 -10.38 -3.73
CA MET A 96 24.33 -9.17 -4.19
C MET A 96 25.06 -7.89 -3.73
N GLU A 97 25.54 -7.86 -2.49
CA GLU A 97 26.33 -6.72 -1.99
C GLU A 97 27.63 -6.52 -2.80
N VAL A 98 28.38 -7.60 -3.08
CA VAL A 98 29.59 -7.50 -3.93
C VAL A 98 29.24 -7.03 -5.34
N LEU A 99 28.11 -7.46 -5.90
CA LEU A 99 27.64 -6.99 -7.21
C LEU A 99 27.43 -5.47 -7.21
N ARG A 100 26.76 -4.94 -6.18
CA ARG A 100 26.50 -3.50 -6.05
C ARG A 100 27.79 -2.67 -5.94
N GLU A 101 28.83 -3.23 -5.32
CA GLU A 101 30.14 -2.59 -5.22
C GLU A 101 30.93 -2.66 -6.54
N ALA A 102 30.79 -3.76 -7.28
CA ALA A 102 31.54 -4.02 -8.50
C ALA A 102 31.05 -3.17 -9.69
N THR A 103 29.74 -2.93 -9.80
CA THR A 103 29.15 -2.26 -10.96
C THR A 103 27.97 -1.37 -10.58
N PRO A 104 27.78 -0.21 -11.25
CA PRO A 104 26.56 0.58 -11.10
C PRO A 104 25.32 -0.14 -11.65
N TYR A 105 25.48 -1.04 -12.62
CA TYR A 105 24.37 -1.79 -13.23
C TYR A 105 24.71 -3.28 -13.43
N PRO A 106 23.75 -4.20 -13.18
CA PRO A 106 22.36 -3.92 -12.82
C PRO A 106 22.19 -3.42 -11.37
N ALA A 107 21.31 -2.43 -11.19
CA ALA A 107 20.90 -1.95 -9.89
C ALA A 107 19.63 -2.68 -9.45
N TYR A 108 19.49 -2.98 -8.16
CA TYR A 108 18.33 -3.72 -7.66
C TYR A 108 17.76 -3.12 -6.36
N SER A 109 16.46 -3.31 -6.14
CA SER A 109 15.78 -2.88 -4.93
C SER A 109 14.65 -3.83 -4.53
N PHE A 110 14.35 -3.87 -3.23
CA PHE A 110 13.30 -4.71 -2.65
C PHE A 110 12.26 -3.85 -1.94
N HIS A 111 10.98 -4.17 -2.14
CA HIS A 111 9.85 -3.45 -1.56
C HIS A 111 8.84 -4.42 -0.97
N ARG A 112 8.15 -4.01 0.09
CA ARG A 112 7.01 -4.74 0.63
C ARG A 112 5.73 -3.98 0.29
N VAL A 113 4.80 -4.65 -0.39
CA VAL A 113 3.55 -4.06 -0.84
C VAL A 113 2.38 -4.78 -0.16
N PRO A 114 1.51 -4.05 0.56
CA PRO A 114 0.27 -4.63 1.09
C PRO A 114 -0.62 -5.11 -0.08
N THR A 115 -1.09 -6.36 -0.05
CA THR A 115 -1.98 -6.91 -1.09
C THR A 115 -3.45 -6.57 -0.82
N THR A 116 -3.77 -6.03 0.36
CA THR A 116 -5.11 -5.52 0.69
C THR A 116 -5.13 -3.99 0.69
N GLY A 117 -5.67 -3.46 -0.39
CA GLY A 117 -5.77 -2.05 -0.74
C GLY A 117 -5.78 -2.03 -2.26
N GLY A 118 -6.65 -1.27 -2.93
CA GLY A 118 -6.62 -1.23 -4.40
C GLY A 118 -5.31 -0.67 -4.93
N ALA A 119 -5.22 -0.45 -6.23
CA ALA A 119 -3.99 -0.05 -6.93
C ALA A 119 -3.25 1.18 -6.34
N ASP A 120 -3.88 1.93 -5.44
CA ASP A 120 -3.39 3.12 -4.73
C ASP A 120 -3.13 2.89 -3.22
N GLY A 121 -3.21 1.65 -2.73
CA GLY A 121 -3.11 1.33 -1.30
C GLY A 121 -4.35 1.68 -0.48
N THR A 122 -5.42 2.15 -1.13
CA THR A 122 -6.66 2.51 -0.45
C THR A 122 -7.45 1.26 -0.10
N ASN A 123 -7.81 1.08 1.17
CA ASN A 123 -8.83 0.11 1.56
C ASN A 123 -10.20 0.60 1.04
N HIS A 124 -10.53 0.25 -0.20
CA HIS A 124 -11.75 0.69 -0.88
C HIS A 124 -13.02 0.34 -0.10
N THR A 125 -13.02 -0.72 0.71
CA THR A 125 -14.17 -1.05 1.56
C THR A 125 -14.38 0.00 2.65
N VAL A 126 -13.30 0.44 3.29
CA VAL A 126 -13.34 1.50 4.31
C VAL A 126 -13.69 2.85 3.67
N VAL A 127 -13.07 3.18 2.54
CA VAL A 127 -13.35 4.43 1.82
C VAL A 127 -14.77 4.47 1.27
N ASN A 128 -15.27 3.38 0.69
CA ASN A 128 -16.66 3.30 0.24
C ASN A 128 -17.63 3.41 1.42
N ARG A 129 -17.34 2.78 2.57
CA ARG A 129 -18.18 2.92 3.77
C ARG A 129 -18.22 4.37 4.26
N TYR A 130 -17.06 5.03 4.32
CA TYR A 130 -16.97 6.43 4.72
C TYR A 130 -17.70 7.35 3.74
N LEU A 131 -17.53 7.14 2.43
CA LEU A 131 -18.22 7.93 1.40
C LEU A 131 -19.74 7.73 1.44
N GLN A 132 -20.21 6.51 1.67
CA GLN A 132 -21.65 6.24 1.84
C GLN A 132 -22.20 6.96 3.09
N HIS A 133 -21.46 6.92 4.21
CA HIS A 133 -21.86 7.64 5.43
C HIS A 133 -21.90 9.16 5.23
N ALA A 134 -20.83 9.73 4.68
CA ALA A 134 -20.74 11.17 4.43
C ALA A 134 -21.78 11.67 3.40
N ARG A 135 -22.24 10.79 2.51
CA ARG A 135 -23.35 11.05 1.60
C ARG A 135 -24.69 10.99 2.32
N GLN A 136 -24.93 9.96 3.13
CA GLN A 136 -26.12 9.81 3.97
C GLN A 136 -26.30 11.02 4.89
N GLU A 137 -25.24 11.46 5.58
CA GLU A 137 -25.27 12.64 6.47
C GLU A 137 -25.62 13.92 5.72
N ARG A 138 -25.11 14.08 4.49
CA ARG A 138 -25.49 15.22 3.65
C ARG A 138 -26.94 15.14 3.20
N GLU A 139 -27.42 13.96 2.79
CA GLU A 139 -28.81 13.74 2.39
C GLU A 139 -29.78 14.00 3.56
N GLU A 140 -29.41 13.62 4.78
CA GLU A 140 -30.17 13.91 6.00
C GLU A 140 -30.14 15.40 6.37
N ALA A 141 -29.00 16.07 6.24
CA ALA A 141 -28.89 17.51 6.46
C ALA A 141 -29.64 18.34 5.41
N LEU A 142 -29.83 17.79 4.21
CA LEU A 142 -30.60 18.38 3.11
C LEU A 142 -32.08 17.98 3.12
N ALA A 143 -32.46 16.98 3.93
CA ALA A 143 -33.85 16.61 4.10
C ALA A 143 -34.58 17.75 4.83
N PRO A 144 -35.60 18.37 4.23
CA PRO A 144 -36.38 19.39 4.92
C PRO A 144 -37.01 18.76 6.16
N ASP A 145 -36.89 19.45 7.30
CA ASP A 145 -37.58 19.14 8.54
C ASP A 145 -39.04 18.78 8.22
N PRO A 146 -39.61 17.65 8.68
CA PRO A 146 -41.01 17.33 8.46
C PRO A 146 -41.86 18.38 9.16
N SER A 147 -42.12 19.49 8.45
CA SER A 147 -43.09 20.49 8.85
C SER A 147 -44.43 19.75 8.96
N PRO A 148 -45.13 19.82 10.10
CA PRO A 148 -46.38 19.12 10.28
C PRO A 148 -47.42 19.68 9.31
N SER A 149 -47.67 18.96 8.21
CA SER A 149 -48.85 19.15 7.38
C SER A 149 -50.03 18.42 8.01
N THR A 150 -50.85 19.15 8.73
CA THR A 150 -52.28 18.80 8.91
C THR A 150 -53.06 19.79 8.03
N VAL A 151 -53.26 19.47 6.75
CA VAL A 151 -54.52 18.90 6.21
C VAL A 151 -55.73 19.71 6.69
N ALA A 152 -56.13 20.74 5.93
CA ALA A 152 -57.15 20.67 4.88
C ALA A 152 -58.61 20.54 5.38
N GLY A 153 -59.36 21.64 5.22
CA GLY A 153 -60.60 21.62 4.44
C GLY A 153 -61.94 21.24 5.11
N ARG A 154 -62.88 22.19 4.99
CA ARG A 154 -64.20 22.03 4.32
C ARG A 154 -65.48 21.88 5.19
N SER A 155 -66.23 22.99 5.23
CA SER A 155 -67.69 23.17 4.95
C SER A 155 -68.79 22.63 5.88
N ALA A 156 -69.62 23.56 6.39
CA ALA A 156 -71.11 23.57 6.44
C ALA A 156 -71.52 24.90 7.12
N GLY A 157 -72.40 25.78 6.63
CA GLY A 157 -73.80 25.57 6.27
C GLY A 157 -74.73 26.32 7.24
N ARG A 158 -75.13 27.56 6.87
CA ARG A 158 -76.45 28.21 7.11
C ARG A 158 -76.92 28.57 8.55
N HIS A 159 -77.13 29.87 8.82
CA HIS A 159 -78.28 30.34 9.63
C HIS A 159 -78.73 31.78 9.28
N LEU A 160 -80.05 32.00 9.39
CA LEU A 160 -80.92 33.07 8.84
C LEU A 160 -81.19 34.25 9.81
N GLY A 161 -81.58 35.41 9.23
CA GLY A 161 -82.54 36.41 9.77
C GLY A 161 -82.04 37.30 10.92
N ARG A 162 -82.39 38.58 11.03
CA ARG A 162 -83.55 39.37 10.60
C ARG A 162 -83.16 40.84 10.41
#